data_AF-C3ZHL4-F1
#
_entry.id   AF-C3ZHL4-F1
#
_cell.length_a   1.000
_cell.length_b   1.000
_cell.length_c   1.000
_cell.angle_alpha   90.00
_cell.angle_beta   90.00
_cell.angle_gamma   90.00
#
_symmetry.space_group_name_H-M   'P 1'
#
loop_
_entity.id
_entity.type
_entity.pdbx_description
1 polymer ?
#
loop_
_entity_poly.entity_id
_entity_poly.type
_entity_poly.pdbx_seq_one_letter_code
_entity_poly.pdbx_strand_id
1 'polypeptide(L)'
;MKITQVLAVLSAVLLAHCTQFEDMDKKIFQGEDGQSVVVLDNVLSKAAVDALYQYTYSMFAQWEYTHVTSSPEMFEKPPFISPLSGEMIMKTSLWEAVEDTLEKLAGKQEYYPYDIHATILRRYDRLQPKVHCEEGEFMAKMYLSHYVGKNDYGHLTLYNGKHENLTETLTAVHPKHGRLVIWPCAVPAIEHPPSMGYKQMIHALTLKITTSKEKFGEYEKKVQGFKLLSGENEKAPFALSQGVKLQKEVTDLDLDKLQTQRFYDSRGRVIAVYDGVFGDEDLESLHSYLNSMFQNLIFSPHDTELLEDNDNVQWITNFNVESFVKSRVWNVVSHVADHVSNATNWYPYDVAMNVIRSADYTRIHEDCEVHEFEYTFLLYLNKDWESNKYGETVFVEQVSDDMWHGKLGPGSEQYEMVAAVRPRYGRIVIFRNIIPHSARPPVGTFDGARYTFAVKVSQTRTRAMAKTLRESLEFGGEGQEELVEQLLRGEFDHPRQDVPADFLDNKLQETQEHKKNFIQEIREKAEDMLMAKA
;
A
#
# COMPACT_ATOMS: atom_id res chain seq x y z
N MET A 1 -13.09 -3.32 7.45
CA MET A 1 -12.90 -2.26 8.48
C MET A 1 -14.28 -1.76 8.91
N LYS A 2 -14.74 -2.06 10.14
CA LYS A 2 -16.12 -1.76 10.57
C LYS A 2 -16.30 -0.25 10.86
N ILE A 3 -17.42 0.34 10.40
CA ILE A 3 -17.86 1.73 10.62
C ILE A 3 -17.85 2.15 12.10
N THR A 4 -17.83 1.18 13.03
CA THR A 4 -17.61 1.42 14.46
C THR A 4 -16.28 2.14 14.78
N GLN A 5 -15.22 1.97 13.97
CA GLN A 5 -14.00 2.78 14.09
C GLN A 5 -14.17 4.21 13.54
N VAL A 6 -15.05 4.42 12.56
CA VAL A 6 -15.37 5.73 11.96
C VAL A 6 -16.31 6.54 12.87
N LEU A 7 -17.24 5.89 13.56
CA LEU A 7 -18.06 6.52 14.61
C LEU A 7 -17.24 6.94 15.84
N ALA A 8 -16.09 6.31 16.08
CA ALA A 8 -15.13 6.75 17.10
C ALA A 8 -14.47 8.09 16.72
N VAL A 9 -14.22 8.32 15.42
CA VAL A 9 -13.79 9.64 14.89
C VAL A 9 -14.89 10.67 15.13
N LEU A 10 -16.16 10.34 14.82
CA LEU A 10 -17.31 11.23 15.06
C LEU A 10 -17.56 11.55 16.55
N SER A 11 -17.22 10.64 17.47
CA SER A 11 -17.40 10.87 18.92
C SER A 11 -16.25 11.70 19.52
N ALA A 12 -15.06 11.67 18.92
CA ALA A 12 -13.93 12.52 19.33
C ALA A 12 -14.17 14.01 19.01
N VAL A 13 -15.03 14.31 18.02
CA VAL A 13 -15.42 15.68 17.59
C VAL A 13 -16.07 16.50 18.71
N LEU A 14 -16.68 15.86 19.72
CA LEU A 14 -17.42 16.57 20.77
C LEU A 14 -16.61 16.82 22.06
N LEU A 15 -15.34 16.39 22.14
CA LEU A 15 -14.56 16.41 23.39
C LEU A 15 -13.16 17.03 23.30
N ALA A 16 -12.79 17.68 22.20
CA ALA A 16 -11.51 18.39 22.12
C ALA A 16 -11.53 19.65 23.00
N HIS A 17 -11.08 19.53 24.26
CA HIS A 17 -10.74 20.65 25.13
C HIS A 17 -9.23 20.94 25.03
N CYS A 18 -8.94 22.16 24.59
CA CYS A 18 -7.79 23.04 24.85
C CYS A 18 -6.60 22.44 25.64
N THR A 19 -5.43 22.35 25.01
CA THR A 19 -4.14 22.36 25.71
C THR A 19 -3.45 23.69 25.43
N GLN A 20 -3.27 24.52 26.46
CA GLN A 20 -2.48 25.75 26.35
C GLN A 20 -1.00 25.40 26.14
N PHE A 21 -0.29 26.23 25.37
CA PHE A 21 1.12 26.06 25.00
C PHE A 21 2.08 25.98 26.21
N GLU A 22 1.63 26.39 27.40
CA GLU A 22 2.40 26.38 28.65
C GLU A 22 2.59 24.97 29.26
N ASP A 23 1.79 23.98 28.85
CA ASP A 23 1.84 22.59 29.37
C ASP A 23 2.66 21.61 28.49
N MET A 24 3.37 22.09 27.47
CA MET A 24 4.18 21.22 26.60
C MET A 24 5.47 20.75 27.28
N ASP A 25 5.65 19.44 27.39
CA ASP A 25 6.91 18.83 27.80
C ASP A 25 7.97 19.06 26.72
N LYS A 26 8.87 20.02 26.96
CA LYS A 26 9.95 20.41 26.06
C LYS A 26 11.31 19.90 26.54
N LYS A 27 12.07 19.29 25.64
CA LYS A 27 13.49 18.96 25.84
C LYS A 27 14.33 19.57 24.73
N ILE A 28 15.45 20.19 25.10
CA ILE A 28 16.41 20.76 24.16
C ILE A 28 17.75 20.04 24.37
N PHE A 29 18.33 19.53 23.29
CA PHE A 29 19.67 18.96 23.25
C PHE A 29 20.56 19.90 22.45
N GLN A 30 21.71 20.28 23.00
CA GLN A 30 22.64 21.18 22.34
C GLN A 30 23.93 20.43 22.00
N GLY A 31 24.34 20.50 20.74
CA GLY A 31 25.61 19.98 20.26
C GLY A 31 26.77 20.95 20.53
N GLU A 32 27.99 20.43 20.44
CA GLU A 32 29.22 21.20 20.67
C GLU A 32 29.41 22.33 19.65
N ASP A 33 28.82 22.19 18.47
CA ASP A 33 28.81 23.16 17.38
C ASP A 33 27.68 24.20 17.49
N GLY A 34 26.94 24.20 18.60
CA GLY A 34 25.84 25.11 18.89
C GLY A 34 24.51 24.72 18.23
N GLN A 35 24.46 23.63 17.45
CA GLN A 35 23.21 23.14 16.88
C GLN A 35 22.29 22.61 17.98
N SER A 36 20.98 22.86 17.86
CA SER A 36 20.00 22.48 18.88
C SER A 36 18.93 21.57 18.29
N VAL A 37 18.66 20.45 18.96
CA VAL A 37 17.54 19.55 18.67
C VAL A 37 16.47 19.76 19.72
N VAL A 38 15.24 19.98 19.29
CA VAL A 38 14.09 20.17 20.17
C VAL A 38 13.15 18.98 20.05
N VAL A 39 12.75 18.43 21.20
CA VAL A 39 11.73 17.40 21.31
C VAL A 39 10.56 17.97 22.09
N LEU A 40 9.38 17.89 21.51
CA LEU A 40 8.12 18.35 22.08
C LEU A 40 7.15 17.16 22.15
N ASP A 41 6.54 16.96 23.32
CA ASP A 41 5.40 16.06 23.49
C ASP A 41 4.11 16.87 23.63
N ASN A 42 2.97 16.25 23.27
CA ASN A 42 1.63 16.84 23.39
C ASN A 42 1.46 18.16 22.61
N VAL A 43 2.11 18.27 21.45
CA VAL A 43 1.97 19.45 20.56
C VAL A 43 0.56 19.58 20.01
N LEU A 44 -0.09 18.44 19.76
CA LEU A 44 -1.46 18.34 19.28
C LEU A 44 -2.29 17.55 20.30
N SER A 45 -3.60 17.81 20.31
CA SER A 45 -4.54 16.96 21.03
C SER A 45 -4.48 15.53 20.49
N LYS A 46 -4.77 14.53 21.34
CA LYS A 46 -4.82 13.13 20.90
C LYS A 46 -5.74 12.95 19.69
N ALA A 47 -6.90 13.60 19.69
CA ALA A 47 -7.85 13.52 18.57
C ALA A 47 -7.28 14.07 17.26
N ALA A 48 -6.48 15.14 17.30
CA ALA A 48 -5.82 15.69 16.12
C ALA A 48 -4.70 14.77 15.61
N VAL A 49 -3.90 14.16 16.51
CA VAL A 49 -2.89 13.16 16.11
C VAL A 49 -3.55 11.92 15.53
N ASP A 50 -4.64 11.44 16.13
CA ASP A 50 -5.44 10.31 15.63
C ASP A 50 -6.02 10.64 14.25
N ALA A 51 -6.54 11.85 14.02
CA ALA A 51 -7.03 12.29 12.72
C ALA A 51 -5.91 12.34 11.66
N LEU A 52 -4.74 12.86 12.01
CA LEU A 52 -3.57 12.87 11.12
C LEU A 52 -3.10 11.45 10.79
N TYR A 53 -3.08 10.57 11.80
CA TYR A 53 -2.80 9.15 11.60
C TYR A 53 -3.82 8.54 10.64
N GLN A 54 -5.13 8.70 10.86
CA GLN A 54 -6.15 8.14 9.98
C GLN A 54 -6.08 8.69 8.55
N TYR A 55 -5.82 9.99 8.38
CA TYR A 55 -5.62 10.61 7.07
C TYR A 55 -4.50 9.94 6.28
N THR A 56 -3.39 9.67 6.96
CA THR A 56 -2.19 9.11 6.34
C THR A 56 -2.22 7.58 6.27
N TYR A 57 -2.91 6.90 7.20
CA TYR A 57 -2.86 5.44 7.40
C TYR A 57 -3.89 4.66 6.57
N SER A 58 -4.91 5.33 6.05
CA SER A 58 -6.03 4.70 5.36
C SER A 58 -5.91 4.84 3.83
N MET A 59 -6.91 4.32 3.11
CA MET A 59 -7.07 4.47 1.66
C MET A 59 -7.15 5.93 1.18
N PHE A 60 -7.15 6.92 2.07
CA PHE A 60 -7.20 8.35 1.72
C PHE A 60 -5.84 8.90 1.29
N ALA A 61 -4.75 8.25 1.71
CA ALA A 61 -3.40 8.59 1.30
C ALA A 61 -2.99 7.75 0.09
N GLN A 62 -2.48 8.42 -0.93
CA GLN A 62 -1.74 7.76 -1.99
C GLN A 62 -0.29 7.62 -1.60
N TRP A 63 0.23 6.41 -1.75
CA TRP A 63 1.60 6.09 -1.40
C TRP A 63 2.46 5.88 -2.64
N GLU A 64 3.68 6.36 -2.54
CA GLU A 64 4.76 6.15 -3.48
C GLU A 64 5.75 5.14 -2.90
N TYR A 65 6.08 4.10 -3.68
CA TYR A 65 7.24 3.25 -3.41
C TYR A 65 8.49 3.87 -4.02
N THR A 66 9.44 4.27 -3.19
CA THR A 66 10.63 5.06 -3.60
C THR A 66 11.83 4.19 -4.01
N HIS A 67 11.78 2.89 -3.74
CA HIS A 67 12.88 1.93 -3.96
C HIS A 67 12.73 1.19 -5.29
N VAL A 68 12.34 1.92 -6.35
CA VAL A 68 12.04 1.36 -7.68
C VAL A 68 13.29 0.80 -8.37
N THR A 69 14.47 1.29 -8.00
CA THR A 69 15.76 0.83 -8.53
C THR A 69 16.64 0.30 -7.41
N SER A 70 17.44 -0.73 -7.70
CA SER A 70 18.48 -1.22 -6.79
C SER A 70 19.71 -0.29 -6.79
N SER A 71 19.50 1.02 -6.68
CA SER A 71 20.58 2.00 -6.58
C SER A 71 20.91 2.29 -5.10
N PRO A 72 22.16 2.67 -4.76
CA PRO A 72 22.49 3.09 -3.39
C PRO A 72 21.61 4.24 -2.87
N GLU A 73 21.10 5.07 -3.78
CA GLU A 73 20.20 6.19 -3.48
C GLU A 73 18.87 5.74 -2.85
N MET A 74 18.49 4.47 -3.02
CA MET A 74 17.28 3.92 -2.40
C MET A 74 17.31 4.07 -0.88
N PHE A 75 18.48 3.93 -0.24
CA PHE A 75 18.61 4.01 1.22
C PHE A 75 18.59 5.45 1.77
N GLU A 76 18.45 6.45 0.90
CA GLU A 76 18.34 7.85 1.31
C GLU A 76 16.93 8.25 1.72
N LYS A 77 15.92 7.46 1.33
CA LYS A 77 14.51 7.76 1.57
C LYS A 77 13.79 6.56 2.20
N PRO A 78 12.80 6.82 3.06
CA PRO A 78 11.85 5.81 3.47
C PRO A 78 11.25 5.11 2.23
N PRO A 79 11.09 3.77 2.26
CA PRO A 79 10.60 3.03 1.11
C PRO A 79 9.22 3.45 0.65
N PHE A 80 8.36 3.89 1.58
CA PHE A 80 7.03 4.39 1.27
C PHE A 80 6.86 5.80 1.79
N ILE A 81 6.44 6.69 0.90
CA ILE A 81 6.11 8.08 1.22
C ILE A 81 4.73 8.45 0.69
N SER A 82 4.02 9.33 1.38
CA SER A 82 2.80 9.94 0.87
C SER A 82 2.94 11.46 0.95
N PRO A 83 3.05 12.19 -0.18
CA PRO A 83 3.24 13.63 -0.17
C PRO A 83 1.97 14.38 0.29
N LEU A 84 2.14 15.44 1.09
CA LEU A 84 1.04 16.31 1.57
C LEU A 84 1.22 17.75 1.09
N SER A 85 0.13 18.50 0.93
CA SER A 85 0.23 19.92 0.56
C SER A 85 0.78 20.74 1.72
N GLY A 86 1.77 21.58 1.45
CA GLY A 86 2.28 22.57 2.39
C GLY A 86 1.31 23.70 2.65
N GLU A 87 0.52 24.14 1.65
CA GLU A 87 -0.58 25.08 1.88
C GLU A 87 -1.60 24.55 2.90
N MET A 88 -1.88 23.24 2.87
CA MET A 88 -2.73 22.59 3.86
C MET A 88 -2.07 22.62 5.23
N ILE A 89 -0.80 22.19 5.33
CA ILE A 89 -0.06 22.13 6.59
C ILE A 89 0.10 23.50 7.24
N MET A 90 0.38 24.55 6.48
CA MET A 90 0.53 25.92 7.00
C MET A 90 -0.71 26.46 7.70
N LYS A 91 -1.89 25.86 7.47
CA LYS A 91 -3.15 26.24 8.12
C LYS A 91 -3.44 25.47 9.41
N THR A 92 -2.54 24.56 9.81
CA THR A 92 -2.76 23.65 10.93
C THR A 92 -2.08 24.13 12.21
N SER A 93 -2.60 23.73 13.37
CA SER A 93 -1.93 23.98 14.65
C SER A 93 -0.58 23.29 14.78
N LEU A 94 -0.31 22.25 13.98
CA LEU A 94 1.01 21.65 13.87
C LEU A 94 2.02 22.67 13.33
N TRP A 95 1.66 23.39 12.26
CA TRP A 95 2.54 24.38 11.67
C TRP A 95 2.78 25.56 12.60
N GLU A 96 1.73 26.07 13.27
CA GLU A 96 1.87 27.12 14.28
C GLU A 96 2.91 26.72 15.35
N ALA A 97 2.86 25.48 15.85
CA ALA A 97 3.82 25.00 16.84
C ALA A 97 5.25 24.84 16.31
N VAL A 98 5.39 24.42 15.04
CA VAL A 98 6.68 24.34 14.35
C VAL A 98 7.27 25.73 14.16
N GLU A 99 6.50 26.67 13.60
CA GLU A 99 6.91 28.05 13.34
C GLU A 99 7.32 28.77 14.63
N ASP A 100 6.50 28.68 15.69
CA ASP A 100 6.82 29.23 17.01
C ASP A 100 8.12 28.67 17.59
N THR A 101 8.40 27.39 17.32
CA THR A 101 9.64 26.75 17.78
C THR A 101 10.84 27.24 16.98
N LEU A 102 10.69 27.39 15.66
CA LEU A 102 11.73 27.93 14.79
C LEU A 102 12.05 29.39 15.11
N GLU A 103 11.05 30.23 15.35
CA GLU A 103 11.26 31.63 15.76
C GLU A 103 12.12 31.71 17.04
N LYS A 104 11.90 30.80 17.99
CA LYS A 104 12.66 30.71 19.25
C LYS A 104 14.08 30.16 19.06
N LEU A 105 14.30 29.28 18.08
CA LEU A 105 15.58 28.63 17.83
C LEU A 105 16.50 29.47 16.93
N ALA A 106 15.95 30.06 15.88
CA ALA A 106 16.71 30.68 14.80
C ALA A 106 16.37 32.16 14.58
N GLY A 107 15.44 32.70 15.38
CA GLY A 107 14.99 34.08 15.30
C GLY A 107 13.77 34.23 14.39
N LYS A 108 13.15 35.42 14.45
CA LYS A 108 11.95 35.72 13.68
C LYS A 108 12.26 35.84 12.19
N GLN A 109 11.76 34.89 11.41
CA GLN A 109 11.83 34.86 9.96
C GLN A 109 10.51 34.28 9.40
N GLU A 110 10.29 34.44 8.10
CA GLU A 110 9.19 33.77 7.43
C GLU A 110 9.67 32.37 7.00
N TYR A 111 9.06 31.34 7.55
CA TYR A 111 9.37 29.94 7.26
C TYR A 111 8.31 29.33 6.35
N TYR A 112 8.73 28.38 5.51
CA TYR A 112 7.85 27.64 4.61
C TYR A 112 8.18 26.15 4.67
N PRO A 113 7.18 25.28 4.83
CA PRO A 113 7.40 23.84 4.76
C PRO A 113 7.52 23.41 3.29
N TYR A 114 8.60 22.73 2.93
CA TYR A 114 8.81 22.15 1.61
C TYR A 114 9.14 20.66 1.78
N ASP A 115 8.79 19.80 0.82
CA ASP A 115 9.01 18.35 0.93
C ASP A 115 8.36 17.71 2.17
N ILE A 116 7.02 17.74 2.21
CA ILE A 116 6.21 17.21 3.30
C ILE A 116 5.66 15.83 2.93
N HIS A 117 5.87 14.85 3.78
CA HIS A 117 5.38 13.51 3.48
C HIS A 117 5.17 12.66 4.72
N ALA A 118 4.10 11.85 4.68
CA ALA A 118 3.96 10.73 5.60
C ALA A 118 4.95 9.63 5.20
N THR A 119 5.42 8.88 6.18
CA THR A 119 6.44 7.83 6.04
C THR A 119 6.04 6.60 6.82
N ILE A 120 6.22 5.44 6.22
CA ILE A 120 6.09 4.14 6.88
C ILE A 120 7.46 3.48 6.91
N LEU A 121 7.93 3.18 8.13
CA LEU A 121 9.16 2.44 8.38
C LEU A 121 8.83 1.11 9.05
N ARG A 122 9.42 0.04 8.54
CA ARG A 122 9.18 -1.35 8.96
C ARG A 122 10.50 -2.02 9.33
N ARG A 123 10.40 -3.16 10.01
CA ARG A 123 11.55 -4.03 10.24
C ARG A 123 12.26 -4.34 8.92
N TYR A 124 13.57 -4.56 8.94
CA TYR A 124 14.44 -4.69 7.78
C TYR A 124 14.64 -3.43 6.92
N ASP A 125 13.88 -2.34 7.10
CA ASP A 125 14.17 -1.12 6.35
C ASP A 125 15.53 -0.56 6.76
N ARG A 126 16.33 -0.24 5.76
CA ARG A 126 17.68 0.31 5.94
C ARG A 126 17.67 1.75 5.47
N LEU A 127 18.10 2.64 6.36
CA LEU A 127 18.31 4.05 6.05
C LEU A 127 19.74 4.40 6.41
N GLN A 128 20.36 5.28 5.61
CA GLN A 128 21.70 5.77 5.89
C GLN A 128 21.65 7.11 6.64
N PRO A 129 22.62 7.40 7.52
CA PRO A 129 22.72 8.72 8.13
C PRO A 129 22.93 9.78 7.04
N LYS A 130 22.16 10.86 7.06
CA LYS A 130 22.29 11.91 6.03
C LYS A 130 22.03 13.32 6.59
N VAL A 131 22.68 14.29 5.94
CA VAL A 131 22.31 15.72 5.98
C VAL A 131 21.26 15.95 4.90
N HIS A 132 20.03 16.25 5.31
CA HIS A 132 18.86 16.13 4.43
C HIS A 132 18.56 17.36 3.55
N CYS A 133 19.21 18.50 3.83
CA CYS A 133 18.89 19.80 3.26
C CYS A 133 20.05 20.81 3.43
N GLU A 134 19.88 22.02 2.88
CA GLU A 134 20.91 23.08 2.87
C GLU A 134 21.13 23.69 4.26
N GLU A 135 22.26 24.38 4.44
CA GLU A 135 22.56 25.11 5.68
C GLU A 135 21.52 26.22 5.90
N GLY A 136 21.01 26.34 7.13
CA GLY A 136 19.94 27.27 7.49
C GLY A 136 18.52 26.73 7.32
N GLU A 137 18.37 25.50 6.80
CA GLU A 137 17.09 24.80 6.73
C GLU A 137 16.86 23.89 7.95
N PHE A 138 15.61 23.49 8.16
CA PHE A 138 15.21 22.67 9.31
C PHE A 138 14.41 21.45 8.87
N MET A 139 14.46 20.41 9.69
CA MET A 139 13.62 19.23 9.63
C MET A 139 12.68 19.25 10.82
N ALA A 140 11.43 18.82 10.60
CA ALA A 140 10.49 18.49 11.65
C ALA A 140 9.89 17.10 11.39
N LYS A 141 9.79 16.28 12.43
CA LYS A 141 9.20 14.93 12.34
C LYS A 141 8.24 14.67 13.48
N MET A 142 6.99 14.32 13.15
CA MET A 142 5.96 13.94 14.10
C MET A 142 5.66 12.45 14.01
N TYR A 143 5.77 11.73 15.13
CA TYR A 143 5.43 10.31 15.19
C TYR A 143 3.93 10.11 15.39
N LEU A 144 3.32 9.30 14.54
CA LEU A 144 1.88 9.05 14.50
C LEU A 144 1.49 7.66 15.04
N SER A 145 2.41 6.71 15.13
CA SER A 145 2.12 5.37 15.68
C SER A 145 1.59 5.44 17.11
N HIS A 146 0.44 4.81 17.38
CA HIS A 146 -0.22 4.84 18.69
C HIS A 146 0.61 4.17 19.81
N TYR A 147 1.32 3.07 19.50
CA TYR A 147 2.09 2.32 20.48
C TYR A 147 3.43 1.87 19.90
N VAL A 148 4.52 2.34 20.50
CA VAL A 148 5.89 1.86 20.23
C VAL A 148 6.56 1.64 21.58
N GLY A 149 6.70 0.37 21.97
CA GLY A 149 7.37 -0.03 23.19
C GLY A 149 8.87 0.25 23.13
N LYS A 150 9.52 0.35 24.29
CA LYS A 150 10.97 0.62 24.36
C LYS A 150 11.81 -0.43 23.62
N ASN A 151 11.38 -1.70 23.66
CA ASN A 151 12.06 -2.81 22.99
C ASN A 151 11.61 -3.00 21.53
N ASP A 152 10.69 -2.17 21.05
CA ASP A 152 10.31 -2.12 19.63
C ASP A 152 11.30 -1.28 18.82
N TYR A 153 12.27 -0.62 19.46
CA TYR A 153 13.27 0.25 18.84
C TYR A 153 12.62 1.33 17.96
N GLY A 154 13.18 1.66 16.79
CA GLY A 154 12.60 2.67 15.91
C GLY A 154 13.03 4.12 16.12
N HIS A 155 14.04 4.33 16.97
CA HIS A 155 14.45 5.66 17.38
C HIS A 155 15.10 6.46 16.24
N LEU A 156 14.98 7.78 16.31
CA LEU A 156 15.76 8.72 15.52
C LEU A 156 17.04 9.03 16.28
N THR A 157 18.20 8.74 15.68
CA THR A 157 19.49 9.11 16.23
C THR A 157 20.02 10.33 15.50
N LEU A 158 20.39 11.36 16.24
CA LEU A 158 21.02 12.58 15.73
C LEU A 158 22.46 12.65 16.24
N TYR A 159 23.39 13.07 15.38
CA TYR A 159 24.81 13.06 15.67
C TYR A 159 25.39 14.47 15.76
N ASN A 160 26.42 14.63 16.57
CA ASN A 160 27.33 15.77 16.51
C ASN A 160 28.17 15.67 15.22
N GLY A 161 28.44 16.83 14.61
CA GLY A 161 29.28 16.94 13.42
C GLY A 161 28.63 17.71 12.28
N LYS A 162 29.46 18.18 11.35
CA LYS A 162 29.03 18.80 10.09
C LYS A 162 29.36 17.86 8.94
N HIS A 163 28.40 17.63 8.04
CA HIS A 163 28.55 16.96 6.75
C HIS A 163 29.43 15.68 6.74
N GLU A 164 28.80 14.50 6.71
CA GLU A 164 29.42 13.17 6.50
C GLU A 164 30.42 12.68 7.56
N ASN A 165 30.97 13.56 8.40
CA ASN A 165 31.80 13.19 9.56
C ASN A 165 30.95 13.01 10.81
N LEU A 166 30.35 11.82 10.95
CA LEU A 166 29.63 11.42 12.17
C LEU A 166 30.64 11.24 13.31
N THR A 167 30.51 12.02 14.38
CA THR A 167 31.34 11.85 15.58
C THR A 167 30.58 11.08 16.66
N GLU A 168 30.00 11.79 17.62
CA GLU A 168 29.27 11.24 18.76
C GLU A 168 27.76 11.43 18.60
N THR A 169 26.97 10.58 19.23
CA THR A 169 25.51 10.77 19.28
C THR A 169 25.17 12.01 20.10
N LEU A 170 24.52 12.99 19.47
CA LEU A 170 23.98 14.16 20.14
C LEU A 170 22.78 13.74 21.01
N THR A 171 21.83 13.04 20.41
CA THR A 171 20.66 12.51 21.11
C THR A 171 20.00 11.38 20.34
N ALA A 172 19.23 10.57 21.04
CA ALA A 172 18.38 9.54 20.46
C ALA A 172 16.94 9.73 20.95
N VAL A 173 16.01 9.84 20.02
CA VAL A 173 14.60 10.12 20.30
C VAL A 173 13.76 8.89 20.01
N HIS A 174 13.17 8.33 21.07
CA HIS A 174 12.24 7.21 20.96
C HIS A 174 10.90 7.68 20.34
N PRO A 175 10.28 6.93 19.42
CA PRO A 175 8.97 7.27 18.89
C PRO A 175 7.90 7.27 19.98
N LYS A 176 7.03 8.28 19.98
CA LYS A 176 5.87 8.36 20.86
C LYS A 176 4.75 9.05 20.10
N HIS A 177 3.52 8.55 20.21
CA HIS A 177 2.36 9.12 19.54
C HIS A 177 2.24 10.63 19.83
N GLY A 178 2.24 11.46 18.78
CA GLY A 178 2.17 12.92 18.86
C GLY A 178 3.48 13.63 19.21
N ARG A 179 4.60 12.91 19.37
CA ARG A 179 5.91 13.52 19.63
C ARG A 179 6.45 14.18 18.36
N LEU A 180 6.84 15.45 18.50
CA LEU A 180 7.46 16.25 17.46
C LEU A 180 8.95 16.43 17.77
N VAL A 181 9.81 16.22 16.77
CA VAL A 181 11.24 16.49 16.83
C VAL A 181 11.57 17.54 15.78
N ILE A 182 12.27 18.60 16.15
CA ILE A 182 12.70 19.67 15.25
C ILE A 182 14.21 19.83 15.36
N TRP A 183 14.92 19.86 14.24
CA TRP A 183 16.36 20.01 14.20
C TRP A 183 16.85 20.73 12.93
N PRO A 184 18.00 21.42 12.99
CA PRO A 184 18.66 21.96 11.80
C PRO A 184 19.07 20.84 10.84
N CYS A 185 18.86 21.04 9.54
CA CYS A 185 19.18 20.06 8.50
C CYS A 185 20.65 19.64 8.49
N ALA A 186 21.55 20.54 8.90
CA ALA A 186 22.98 20.30 8.99
C ALA A 186 23.35 19.19 9.99
N VAL A 187 22.48 18.88 10.96
CA VAL A 187 22.66 17.79 11.93
C VAL A 187 22.36 16.46 11.25
N PRO A 188 23.37 15.57 11.07
CA PRO A 188 23.13 14.26 10.49
C PRO A 188 22.18 13.43 11.35
N ALA A 189 21.20 12.81 10.70
CA ALA A 189 20.22 11.98 11.37
C ALA A 189 20.05 10.63 10.68
N ILE A 190 19.75 9.60 11.46
CA ILE A 190 19.37 8.27 10.97
C ILE A 190 18.11 7.80 11.69
N GLU A 191 17.16 7.29 10.92
CA GLU A 191 15.99 6.60 11.43
C GLU A 191 16.28 5.11 11.49
N HIS A 192 16.25 4.56 12.69
CA HIS A 192 16.41 3.12 12.86
C HIS A 192 15.08 2.40 12.59
N PRO A 193 15.09 1.26 11.89
CA PRO A 193 13.90 0.43 11.78
C PRO A 193 13.45 -0.08 13.15
N PRO A 194 12.16 -0.44 13.29
CA PRO A 194 11.70 -1.13 14.48
C PRO A 194 12.30 -2.55 14.60
N SER A 195 12.12 -3.14 15.78
CA SER A 195 12.57 -4.49 16.11
C SER A 195 11.95 -5.53 15.17
N MET A 196 12.60 -6.69 15.05
CA MET A 196 12.07 -7.83 14.31
C MET A 196 10.71 -8.33 14.84
N GLY A 197 10.48 -8.18 16.15
CA GLY A 197 9.24 -8.58 16.81
C GLY A 197 8.08 -7.60 16.63
N TYR A 198 8.38 -6.35 16.28
CA TYR A 198 7.37 -5.33 16.02
C TYR A 198 6.80 -5.54 14.61
N LYS A 199 5.65 -6.23 14.55
CA LYS A 199 4.95 -6.55 13.29
C LYS A 199 4.22 -5.34 12.69
N GLN A 200 3.96 -4.33 13.52
CA GLN A 200 3.37 -3.07 13.09
C GLN A 200 4.43 -2.19 12.39
N MET A 201 4.04 -0.98 12.04
CA MET A 201 4.93 0.00 11.41
C MET A 201 5.10 1.26 12.25
N ILE A 202 6.24 1.92 12.03
CA ILE A 202 6.48 3.27 12.53
C ILE A 202 5.97 4.23 11.47
N HIS A 203 4.93 4.95 11.84
CA HIS A 203 4.28 5.93 11.01
C HIS A 203 4.66 7.32 11.49
N ALA A 204 5.12 8.18 10.60
CA ALA A 204 5.49 9.55 10.93
C ALA A 204 5.23 10.52 9.78
N LEU A 205 4.92 11.77 10.13
CA LEU A 205 4.90 12.91 9.21
C LEU A 205 6.25 13.62 9.27
N THR A 206 6.87 13.85 8.12
CA THR A 206 8.15 14.55 7.97
C THR A 206 7.95 15.83 7.18
N LEU A 207 8.55 16.93 7.63
CA LEU A 207 8.54 18.24 6.99
C LEU A 207 9.99 18.70 6.84
N LYS A 208 10.39 19.15 5.64
CA LYS A 208 11.55 20.03 5.51
C LYS A 208 11.07 21.48 5.52
N ILE A 209 11.91 22.39 5.98
CA ILE A 209 11.52 23.76 6.25
C ILE A 209 12.62 24.69 5.79
N THR A 210 12.24 25.72 5.05
CA THR A 210 13.14 26.68 4.41
C THR A 210 12.61 28.10 4.62
N THR A 211 13.44 29.09 4.36
CA THR A 211 13.01 30.49 4.21
C THR A 211 12.79 30.88 2.75
N SER A 212 13.10 29.97 1.81
CA SER A 212 12.87 30.17 0.38
C SER A 212 11.42 29.92 -0.02
N LYS A 213 10.71 31.01 -0.32
CA LYS A 213 9.36 30.96 -0.91
C LYS A 213 9.34 30.27 -2.28
N GLU A 214 10.44 30.31 -3.02
CA GLU A 214 10.57 29.64 -4.32
C GLU A 214 10.52 28.12 -4.17
N LYS A 215 11.31 27.55 -3.25
CA LYS A 215 11.30 26.10 -2.94
C LYS A 215 9.92 25.62 -2.51
N PHE A 216 9.20 26.43 -1.72
CA PHE A 216 7.81 26.15 -1.36
C PHE A 216 6.90 26.09 -2.60
N GLY A 217 6.97 27.11 -3.47
CA GLY A 217 6.16 27.14 -4.70
C GLY A 217 6.48 26.01 -5.69
N GLU A 218 7.73 25.59 -5.79
CA GLU A 218 8.13 24.42 -6.59
C GLU A 218 7.57 23.12 -6.00
N TYR A 219 7.62 22.98 -4.67
CA TYR A 219 7.07 21.83 -3.98
C TYR A 219 5.55 21.73 -4.15
N GLU A 220 4.80 22.82 -4.00
CA GLU A 220 3.35 22.82 -4.23
C GLU A 220 3.00 22.38 -5.66
N LYS A 221 3.73 22.86 -6.67
CA LYS A 221 3.54 22.41 -8.06
C LYS A 221 3.78 20.90 -8.21
N LYS A 222 4.80 20.37 -7.52
CA LYS A 222 5.08 18.92 -7.52
C LYS A 222 3.93 18.12 -6.89
N VAL A 223 3.40 18.56 -5.74
CA VAL A 223 2.26 17.90 -5.07
C VAL A 223 1.00 17.97 -5.93
N GLN A 224 0.73 19.11 -6.57
CA GLN A 224 -0.38 19.24 -7.53
C GLN A 224 -0.20 18.30 -8.72
N GLY A 225 1.02 18.19 -9.26
CA GLY A 225 1.35 17.22 -10.31
C GLY A 225 1.08 15.77 -9.88
N PHE A 226 1.43 15.40 -8.65
CA PHE A 226 1.16 14.07 -8.09
C PHE A 226 -0.35 13.77 -8.03
N LYS A 227 -1.17 14.74 -7.58
CA LYS A 227 -2.65 14.62 -7.56
C LYS A 227 -3.26 14.54 -8.96
N LEU A 228 -2.67 15.21 -9.95
CA LEU A 228 -3.15 15.14 -11.34
C LEU A 228 -2.83 13.76 -11.94
N LEU A 229 -1.60 13.27 -11.75
CA LEU A 229 -1.19 11.95 -12.24
C LEU A 229 -2.08 10.82 -11.71
N SER A 230 -2.51 10.90 -10.45
CA SER A 230 -3.42 9.89 -9.90
C SER A 230 -4.79 9.87 -10.57
N GLY A 231 -5.41 11.03 -10.79
CA GLY A 231 -6.67 11.12 -11.51
C GLY A 231 -6.56 10.82 -13.02
N GLU A 232 -5.41 11.12 -13.64
CA GLU A 232 -5.15 10.78 -15.04
C GLU A 232 -4.88 9.29 -15.24
N ASN A 233 -4.21 8.64 -14.28
CA ASN A 233 -3.95 7.20 -14.33
C ASN A 233 -5.25 6.36 -14.35
N GLU A 234 -6.33 6.82 -13.71
CA GLU A 234 -7.64 6.17 -13.80
C GLU A 234 -8.22 6.19 -15.24
N LYS A 235 -7.86 7.20 -16.03
CA LYS A 235 -8.36 7.41 -17.41
C LYS A 235 -7.37 6.92 -18.47
N ALA A 236 -6.13 6.66 -18.09
CA ALA A 236 -5.10 6.22 -19.01
C ALA A 236 -5.46 4.83 -19.59
N PRO A 237 -5.18 4.61 -20.89
CA PRO A 237 -5.29 3.28 -21.45
C PRO A 237 -4.29 2.34 -20.74
N PHE A 238 -4.70 1.10 -20.50
CA PHE A 238 -3.79 0.08 -20.01
C PHE A 238 -2.66 -0.16 -21.02
N ALA A 239 -1.48 -0.61 -20.55
CA ALA A 239 -0.37 -0.94 -21.45
C ALA A 239 -0.80 -1.91 -22.56
N LEU A 240 -0.19 -1.77 -23.75
CA LEU A 240 -0.49 -2.62 -24.91
C LEU A 240 -1.96 -2.57 -25.37
N SER A 241 -2.66 -1.47 -25.12
CA SER A 241 -3.99 -1.18 -25.68
C SER A 241 -3.88 -0.73 -27.13
N GLN A 242 -3.64 -1.65 -28.07
CA GLN A 242 -3.57 -1.36 -29.50
C GLN A 242 -4.39 -2.34 -30.37
N GLY A 243 -5.72 -2.23 -30.31
CA GLY A 243 -6.66 -2.61 -31.38
C GLY A 243 -6.66 -4.07 -31.88
N VAL A 244 -7.48 -4.32 -32.92
CA VAL A 244 -7.86 -5.66 -33.44
C VAL A 244 -6.67 -6.48 -33.98
N LYS A 245 -5.57 -5.84 -34.41
CA LYS A 245 -4.41 -6.53 -35.00
C LYS A 245 -3.75 -7.52 -34.04
N LEU A 246 -3.77 -7.23 -32.73
CA LEU A 246 -3.12 -8.03 -31.70
C LEU A 246 -3.92 -9.28 -31.30
N GLN A 247 -5.23 -9.35 -31.58
CA GLN A 247 -6.04 -10.53 -31.26
C GLN A 247 -5.62 -11.76 -32.07
N LYS A 248 -5.27 -11.56 -33.35
CA LYS A 248 -4.84 -12.66 -34.24
C LYS A 248 -3.50 -13.27 -33.81
N GLU A 249 -2.56 -12.44 -33.35
CA GLU A 249 -1.24 -12.92 -32.89
C GLU A 249 -1.35 -13.74 -31.61
N VAL A 250 -2.33 -13.45 -30.74
CA VAL A 250 -2.58 -14.23 -29.52
C VAL A 250 -3.23 -15.57 -29.82
N THR A 251 -4.17 -15.63 -30.77
CA THR A 251 -4.81 -16.90 -31.16
C THR A 251 -3.86 -17.89 -31.82
N ASP A 252 -2.72 -17.43 -32.33
CA ASP A 252 -1.69 -18.25 -32.96
C ASP A 252 -0.65 -18.80 -31.94
N LEU A 253 -0.78 -18.48 -30.64
CA LEU A 253 0.11 -18.98 -29.60
C LEU A 253 -0.09 -20.49 -29.35
N ASP A 254 0.99 -21.25 -29.46
CA ASP A 254 1.01 -22.67 -29.10
C ASP A 254 1.26 -22.81 -27.59
N LEU A 255 0.19 -22.68 -26.80
CA LEU A 255 0.27 -22.72 -25.33
C LEU A 255 0.77 -24.07 -24.78
N ASP A 256 0.57 -25.17 -25.50
CA ASP A 256 1.11 -26.48 -25.14
C ASP A 256 2.64 -26.47 -25.14
N LYS A 257 3.27 -25.77 -26.10
CA LYS A 257 4.74 -25.60 -26.15
C LYS A 257 5.28 -24.63 -25.10
N LEU A 258 4.48 -23.67 -24.68
CA LEU A 258 4.89 -22.61 -23.75
C LEU A 258 4.63 -22.99 -22.27
N GLN A 259 3.80 -24.00 -22.01
CA GLN A 259 3.54 -24.52 -20.67
C GLN A 259 4.77 -25.27 -20.15
N THR A 260 5.48 -24.71 -19.18
CA THR A 260 6.71 -25.30 -18.65
C THR A 260 6.47 -26.24 -17.47
N GLN A 261 5.40 -26.03 -16.70
CA GLN A 261 5.04 -26.90 -15.57
C GLN A 261 3.52 -26.98 -15.42
N ARG A 262 3.04 -28.12 -14.90
CA ARG A 262 1.64 -28.34 -14.55
C ARG A 262 1.56 -29.19 -13.29
N PHE A 263 0.84 -28.69 -12.29
CA PHE A 263 0.61 -29.35 -11.02
C PHE A 263 -0.88 -29.57 -10.81
N TYR A 264 -1.19 -30.50 -9.91
CA TYR A 264 -2.53 -30.81 -9.48
C TYR A 264 -2.51 -30.99 -7.97
N ASP A 265 -3.53 -30.49 -7.30
CA ASP A 265 -3.77 -30.86 -5.90
C ASP A 265 -4.47 -32.22 -5.79
N SER A 266 -4.75 -32.67 -4.56
CA SER A 266 -5.46 -33.93 -4.30
C SER A 266 -6.86 -34.02 -4.92
N ARG A 267 -7.48 -32.89 -5.30
CA ARG A 267 -8.80 -32.84 -5.95
C ARG A 267 -8.71 -32.72 -7.47
N GLY A 268 -7.51 -32.77 -8.05
CA GLY A 268 -7.28 -32.64 -9.49
C GLY A 268 -7.44 -31.21 -10.02
N ARG A 269 -7.45 -30.20 -9.14
CA ARG A 269 -7.49 -28.78 -9.51
C ARG A 269 -6.11 -28.36 -10.01
N VAL A 270 -6.09 -27.63 -11.12
CA VAL A 270 -4.87 -27.35 -11.88
C VAL A 270 -4.16 -26.07 -11.42
N ILE A 271 -2.82 -26.13 -11.43
CA ILE A 271 -1.90 -25.00 -11.41
C ILE A 271 -0.99 -25.14 -12.63
N ALA A 272 -1.03 -24.18 -13.56
CA ALA A 272 -0.24 -24.22 -14.79
C ALA A 272 0.72 -23.04 -14.85
N VAL A 273 1.95 -23.31 -15.29
CA VAL A 273 3.04 -22.32 -15.40
C VAL A 273 3.46 -22.21 -16.85
N TYR A 274 3.59 -20.99 -17.34
CA TYR A 274 4.01 -20.69 -18.70
C TYR A 274 5.20 -19.72 -18.68
N ASP A 275 6.15 -19.94 -19.59
CA ASP A 275 7.27 -19.04 -19.83
C ASP A 275 7.31 -18.66 -21.32
N GLY A 276 7.77 -17.46 -21.66
CA GLY A 276 7.94 -17.03 -23.05
C GLY A 276 6.65 -16.70 -23.80
N VAL A 277 5.55 -16.43 -23.09
CA VAL A 277 4.26 -16.03 -23.69
C VAL A 277 4.31 -14.60 -24.21
N PHE A 278 4.95 -13.70 -23.48
CA PHE A 278 5.19 -12.32 -23.89
C PHE A 278 6.62 -12.18 -24.43
N GLY A 279 6.79 -11.40 -25.50
CA GLY A 279 8.11 -11.05 -26.03
C GLY A 279 8.78 -9.94 -25.20
N ASP A 280 10.07 -9.72 -25.44
CA ASP A 280 10.87 -8.74 -24.67
C ASP A 280 10.31 -7.31 -24.75
N GLU A 281 9.82 -6.89 -25.92
CA GLU A 281 9.22 -5.55 -26.10
C GLU A 281 7.92 -5.38 -25.28
N ASP A 282 7.09 -6.43 -25.21
CA ASP A 282 5.88 -6.43 -24.40
C ASP A 282 6.22 -6.36 -22.91
N LEU A 283 7.17 -7.19 -22.48
CA LEU A 283 7.61 -7.24 -21.09
C LEU A 283 8.21 -5.91 -20.66
N GLU A 284 9.03 -5.25 -21.49
CA GLU A 284 9.58 -3.94 -21.16
C GLU A 284 8.51 -2.85 -21.08
N SER A 285 7.53 -2.87 -22.00
CA SER A 285 6.40 -1.95 -22.00
C SER A 285 5.55 -2.13 -20.74
N LEU A 286 5.26 -3.38 -20.36
CA LEU A 286 4.51 -3.71 -19.15
C LEU A 286 5.28 -3.35 -17.89
N HIS A 287 6.58 -3.67 -17.84
CA HIS A 287 7.45 -3.33 -16.73
C HIS A 287 7.50 -1.81 -16.52
N SER A 288 7.68 -1.03 -17.58
CA SER A 288 7.70 0.43 -17.51
C SER A 288 6.36 1.00 -17.04
N TYR A 289 5.24 0.50 -17.59
CA TYR A 289 3.90 0.93 -17.21
C TYR A 289 3.60 0.61 -15.73
N LEU A 290 3.84 -0.62 -15.28
CA LEU A 290 3.60 -1.00 -13.89
C LEU A 290 4.52 -0.24 -12.92
N ASN A 291 5.78 0.02 -13.29
CA ASN A 291 6.66 0.83 -12.45
C ASN A 291 6.17 2.28 -12.32
N SER A 292 5.54 2.86 -13.36
CA SER A 292 4.92 4.19 -13.23
C SER A 292 3.75 4.21 -12.24
N MET A 293 3.19 3.05 -11.91
CA MET A 293 2.12 2.91 -10.93
C MET A 293 2.61 2.84 -9.48
N PHE A 294 3.93 2.77 -9.24
CA PHE A 294 4.46 2.82 -7.86
C PHE A 294 4.14 4.11 -7.12
N GLN A 295 3.70 5.16 -7.82
CA GLN A 295 3.21 6.41 -7.24
C GLN A 295 1.72 6.37 -6.85
N ASN A 296 1.03 5.25 -7.07
CA ASN A 296 -0.40 5.09 -6.87
C ASN A 296 -0.71 3.81 -6.08
N LEU A 297 0.02 3.59 -4.98
CA LEU A 297 -0.23 2.46 -4.09
C LEU A 297 -1.28 2.83 -3.06
N ILE A 298 -2.25 1.94 -2.88
CA ILE A 298 -3.17 1.93 -1.76
C ILE A 298 -2.53 1.06 -0.68
N PHE A 299 -2.53 1.59 0.53
CA PHE A 299 -2.01 0.90 1.69
C PHE A 299 -3.15 0.21 2.46
N SER A 300 -3.00 -1.08 2.71
CA SER A 300 -3.84 -1.88 3.60
C SER A 300 -3.06 -2.25 4.87
N PRO A 301 -3.51 -1.81 6.05
CA PRO A 301 -2.95 -2.16 7.35
C PRO A 301 -2.65 -3.64 7.54
N HIS A 302 -1.59 -3.93 8.30
CA HIS A 302 -1.34 -5.30 8.74
C HIS A 302 -2.47 -5.75 9.65
N ASP A 303 -3.22 -6.76 9.21
CA ASP A 303 -4.16 -7.40 10.10
C ASP A 303 -3.41 -8.35 11.05
N THR A 304 -3.57 -8.12 12.35
CA THR A 304 -3.01 -8.96 13.42
C THR A 304 -4.03 -9.90 14.04
N GLU A 305 -5.29 -9.85 13.61
CA GLU A 305 -6.32 -10.76 14.10
C GLU A 305 -5.99 -12.21 13.69
N LEU A 306 -6.28 -13.15 14.60
CA LEU A 306 -5.92 -14.55 14.45
C LEU A 306 -6.88 -15.34 13.55
N LEU A 307 -8.06 -14.78 13.23
CA LEU A 307 -9.23 -15.52 12.75
C LEU A 307 -9.70 -15.11 11.34
N GLU A 308 -8.91 -14.38 10.55
CA GLU A 308 -9.40 -13.77 9.29
C GLU A 308 -8.82 -14.37 8.00
N ASP A 309 -9.70 -14.44 6.99
CA ASP A 309 -9.53 -14.90 5.61
C ASP A 309 -8.85 -13.88 4.66
N ASN A 310 -8.20 -12.83 5.17
CA ASN A 310 -7.50 -11.88 4.31
C ASN A 310 -6.11 -12.39 3.87
N ASP A 311 -5.69 -11.99 2.67
CA ASP A 311 -4.37 -12.33 2.11
C ASP A 311 -3.20 -11.57 2.77
N ASN A 312 -3.53 -10.51 3.52
CA ASN A 312 -2.63 -9.58 4.18
C ASN A 312 -1.60 -8.93 3.22
N VAL A 313 -1.99 -8.74 1.95
CA VAL A 313 -1.22 -7.95 0.98
C VAL A 313 -1.44 -6.47 1.29
N GLN A 314 -0.36 -5.78 1.63
CA GLN A 314 -0.44 -4.42 2.18
C GLN A 314 -0.40 -3.31 1.15
N TRP A 315 0.11 -3.58 -0.06
CA TRP A 315 0.39 -2.56 -1.06
C TRP A 315 -0.18 -3.01 -2.39
N ILE A 316 -1.24 -2.32 -2.81
CA ILE A 316 -2.01 -2.71 -4.00
C ILE A 316 -2.24 -1.48 -4.87
N THR A 317 -2.06 -1.64 -6.17
CA THR A 317 -2.62 -0.70 -7.16
C THR A 317 -3.68 -1.44 -7.97
N ASN A 318 -4.91 -0.92 -7.99
CA ASN A 318 -5.99 -1.46 -8.79
C ASN A 318 -6.02 -0.80 -10.18
N PHE A 319 -6.42 -1.56 -11.19
CA PHE A 319 -6.55 -1.09 -12.56
C PHE A 319 -8.01 -1.09 -13.01
N ASN A 320 -8.35 -0.16 -13.90
CA ASN A 320 -9.67 -0.11 -14.50
C ASN A 320 -9.89 -1.32 -15.43
N VAL A 321 -10.88 -2.15 -15.09
CA VAL A 321 -11.25 -3.35 -15.86
C VAL A 321 -11.60 -3.03 -17.31
N GLU A 322 -12.38 -1.97 -17.56
CA GLU A 322 -12.79 -1.59 -18.92
C GLU A 322 -11.62 -1.18 -19.82
N SER A 323 -10.60 -0.57 -19.23
CA SER A 323 -9.34 -0.23 -19.91
C SER A 323 -8.53 -1.49 -20.16
N PHE A 324 -8.42 -2.37 -19.15
CA PHE A 324 -7.67 -3.61 -19.24
C PHE A 324 -8.21 -4.57 -20.31
N VAL A 325 -9.54 -4.75 -20.43
CA VAL A 325 -10.12 -5.66 -21.44
C VAL A 325 -9.88 -5.21 -22.89
N LYS A 326 -9.44 -3.98 -23.11
CA LYS A 326 -9.05 -3.45 -24.43
C LYS A 326 -7.57 -3.73 -24.76
N SER A 327 -6.81 -4.28 -23.81
CA SER A 327 -5.39 -4.56 -23.95
C SER A 327 -5.10 -5.91 -24.60
N ARG A 328 -3.91 -6.04 -25.18
CA ARG A 328 -3.38 -7.34 -25.60
C ARG A 328 -3.19 -8.30 -24.42
N VAL A 329 -2.83 -7.78 -23.25
CA VAL A 329 -2.63 -8.60 -22.05
C VAL A 329 -3.89 -9.36 -21.71
N TRP A 330 -5.06 -8.72 -21.78
CA TRP A 330 -6.34 -9.40 -21.57
C TRP A 330 -6.56 -10.56 -22.55
N ASN A 331 -6.27 -10.37 -23.84
CA ASN A 331 -6.41 -11.45 -24.82
C ASN A 331 -5.54 -12.67 -24.45
N VAL A 332 -4.33 -12.44 -23.92
CA VAL A 332 -3.46 -13.52 -23.44
C VAL A 332 -4.05 -14.18 -22.20
N VAL A 333 -4.52 -13.39 -21.23
CA VAL A 333 -5.14 -13.92 -20.00
C VAL A 333 -6.34 -14.80 -20.32
N SER A 334 -7.25 -14.33 -21.18
CA SER A 334 -8.44 -15.10 -21.58
C SER A 334 -8.07 -16.36 -22.35
N HIS A 335 -7.10 -16.31 -23.26
CA HIS A 335 -6.65 -17.48 -24.01
C HIS A 335 -5.97 -18.54 -23.12
N VAL A 336 -5.16 -18.10 -22.14
CA VAL A 336 -4.55 -18.99 -21.14
C VAL A 336 -5.63 -19.61 -20.23
N ALA A 337 -6.65 -18.84 -19.83
CA ALA A 337 -7.78 -19.36 -19.08
C ALA A 337 -8.59 -20.39 -19.88
N ASP A 338 -8.84 -20.14 -21.17
CA ASP A 338 -9.50 -21.10 -22.08
C ASP A 338 -8.73 -22.42 -22.13
N HIS A 339 -7.42 -22.33 -22.35
CA HIS A 339 -6.52 -23.49 -22.46
C HIS A 339 -6.47 -24.35 -21.20
N VAL A 340 -6.43 -23.73 -20.01
CA VAL A 340 -6.32 -24.46 -18.75
C VAL A 340 -7.64 -25.04 -18.30
N SER A 341 -8.74 -24.33 -18.56
CA SER A 341 -10.07 -24.70 -18.08
C SER A 341 -10.89 -25.57 -19.04
N ASN A 342 -10.53 -25.59 -20.33
CA ASN A 342 -11.37 -26.13 -21.41
C ASN A 342 -12.76 -25.45 -21.48
N ALA A 343 -12.87 -24.19 -21.05
CA ALA A 343 -14.10 -23.40 -21.06
C ALA A 343 -13.81 -21.99 -21.57
N THR A 344 -14.81 -21.33 -22.16
CA THR A 344 -14.67 -19.99 -22.74
C THR A 344 -15.52 -18.94 -22.04
N ASN A 345 -15.40 -17.69 -22.51
CA ASN A 345 -16.16 -16.50 -22.07
C ASN A 345 -15.73 -15.87 -20.74
N TRP A 346 -14.50 -16.14 -20.30
CA TRP A 346 -13.90 -15.51 -19.13
C TRP A 346 -14.00 -13.99 -19.18
N TYR A 347 -14.16 -13.38 -18.02
CA TYR A 347 -14.16 -11.93 -17.84
C TYR A 347 -13.45 -11.57 -16.53
N PRO A 348 -12.61 -10.52 -16.50
CA PRO A 348 -11.90 -10.14 -15.29
C PRO A 348 -12.82 -9.35 -14.35
N TYR A 349 -12.70 -9.59 -13.06
CA TYR A 349 -13.44 -8.87 -12.01
C TYR A 349 -12.54 -8.12 -11.02
N ASP A 350 -11.27 -8.53 -10.94
CA ASP A 350 -10.22 -7.90 -10.15
C ASP A 350 -8.92 -7.88 -10.97
N VAL A 351 -8.32 -6.70 -11.10
CA VAL A 351 -7.09 -6.44 -11.87
C VAL A 351 -6.20 -5.55 -11.01
N ALA A 352 -5.10 -6.10 -10.52
CA ALA A 352 -4.28 -5.42 -9.52
C ALA A 352 -2.78 -5.69 -9.71
N MET A 353 -1.98 -4.81 -9.13
CA MET A 353 -0.56 -5.02 -8.91
C MET A 353 -0.30 -5.05 -7.41
N ASN A 354 0.22 -6.18 -6.94
CA ASN A 354 0.59 -6.37 -5.54
C ASN A 354 2.07 -6.10 -5.38
N VAL A 355 2.46 -5.38 -4.32
CA VAL A 355 3.86 -5.08 -3.97
C VAL A 355 4.19 -5.72 -2.62
N ILE A 356 5.16 -6.63 -2.61
CA ILE A 356 5.55 -7.41 -1.44
C ILE A 356 7.05 -7.22 -1.17
N ARG A 357 7.37 -6.79 0.05
CA ARG A 357 8.74 -6.62 0.55
C ARG A 357 9.10 -7.67 1.59
N SER A 358 10.38 -7.73 1.94
CA SER A 358 10.93 -8.74 2.85
C SER A 358 10.32 -8.75 4.26
N ALA A 359 9.75 -7.62 4.70
CA ALA A 359 9.09 -7.49 6.00
C ALA A 359 7.61 -7.92 6.00
N ASP A 360 7.01 -8.09 4.81
CA ASP A 360 5.59 -8.33 4.63
C ASP A 360 5.22 -9.75 5.05
N TYR A 361 3.96 -9.94 5.43
CA TYR A 361 3.47 -11.20 5.98
C TYR A 361 2.16 -11.58 5.31
N THR A 362 2.24 -12.01 4.06
CA THR A 362 1.07 -12.56 3.36
C THR A 362 0.62 -13.86 4.00
N ARG A 363 -0.68 -14.12 3.98
CA ARG A 363 -1.30 -15.31 4.57
C ARG A 363 -1.65 -16.33 3.49
N ILE A 364 -1.84 -17.58 3.93
CA ILE A 364 -2.47 -18.59 3.09
C ILE A 364 -3.96 -18.22 3.02
N HIS A 365 -4.48 -18.10 1.80
CA HIS A 365 -5.87 -17.74 1.55
C HIS A 365 -6.38 -18.43 0.28
N GLU A 366 -7.69 -18.36 0.08
CA GLU A 366 -8.38 -18.75 -1.15
C GLU A 366 -8.97 -17.49 -1.79
N ASP A 367 -9.00 -17.42 -3.13
CA ASP A 367 -9.49 -16.24 -3.87
C ASP A 367 -10.99 -16.29 -4.17
N CYS A 368 -11.64 -17.40 -3.87
CA CYS A 368 -13.05 -17.62 -4.18
C CYS A 368 -13.71 -18.60 -3.21
N GLU A 369 -15.04 -18.60 -3.22
CA GLU A 369 -15.85 -19.56 -2.47
C GLU A 369 -15.82 -20.95 -3.12
N VAL A 370 -16.18 -21.98 -2.34
CA VAL A 370 -16.14 -23.39 -2.78
C VAL A 370 -16.98 -23.66 -4.03
N HIS A 371 -18.07 -22.93 -4.23
CA HIS A 371 -18.98 -23.09 -5.36
C HIS A 371 -18.56 -22.29 -6.61
N GLU A 372 -17.58 -21.39 -6.49
CA GLU A 372 -17.18 -20.47 -7.56
C GLU A 372 -16.22 -21.16 -8.55
N PHE A 373 -16.52 -21.03 -9.86
CA PHE A 373 -15.68 -21.54 -10.93
C PHE A 373 -14.81 -20.45 -11.55
N GLU A 374 -13.70 -20.15 -10.87
CA GLU A 374 -12.83 -19.01 -11.20
C GLU A 374 -11.33 -19.34 -11.25
N TYR A 375 -10.56 -18.46 -11.89
CA TYR A 375 -9.11 -18.59 -12.02
C TYR A 375 -8.40 -17.28 -11.71
N THR A 376 -7.18 -17.40 -11.20
CA THR A 376 -6.28 -16.29 -10.94
C THR A 376 -5.06 -16.45 -11.81
N PHE A 377 -4.77 -15.39 -12.55
CA PHE A 377 -3.63 -15.25 -13.42
C PHE A 377 -2.62 -14.32 -12.75
N LEU A 378 -1.38 -14.76 -12.65
CA LEU A 378 -0.25 -13.99 -12.13
C LEU A 378 0.78 -13.81 -13.23
N LEU A 379 1.27 -12.58 -13.41
CA LEU A 379 2.43 -12.25 -14.23
C LEU A 379 3.51 -11.60 -13.36
N TYR A 380 4.71 -12.16 -13.41
CA TYR A 380 5.86 -11.65 -12.67
C TYR A 380 6.74 -10.77 -13.57
N LEU A 381 7.00 -9.53 -13.14
CA LEU A 381 7.78 -8.56 -13.91
C LEU A 381 9.04 -8.06 -13.18
N ASN A 382 9.46 -8.76 -12.13
CA ASN A 382 10.76 -8.53 -11.52
C ASN A 382 11.90 -9.08 -12.39
N LYS A 383 12.75 -8.18 -12.90
CA LYS A 383 13.98 -8.56 -13.61
C LYS A 383 14.97 -9.28 -12.67
N ASP A 384 15.77 -10.17 -13.23
CA ASP A 384 16.89 -10.85 -12.55
C ASP A 384 16.51 -11.59 -11.25
N TRP A 385 15.35 -12.25 -11.22
CA TRP A 385 14.90 -12.98 -10.04
C TRP A 385 15.53 -14.38 -9.90
N GLU A 386 16.55 -14.45 -9.05
CA GLU A 386 17.27 -15.67 -8.67
C GLU A 386 16.56 -16.44 -7.54
N SER A 387 16.89 -17.73 -7.37
CA SER A 387 16.28 -18.57 -6.32
C SER A 387 16.67 -18.17 -4.89
N ASN A 388 17.85 -17.60 -4.70
CA ASN A 388 18.31 -17.10 -3.39
C ASN A 388 17.56 -15.85 -2.91
N LYS A 389 16.77 -15.20 -3.78
CA LYS A 389 15.90 -14.07 -3.43
C LYS A 389 14.58 -14.51 -2.79
N TYR A 390 14.28 -15.82 -2.78
CA TYR A 390 13.00 -16.41 -2.35
C TYR A 390 11.80 -15.78 -3.07
N GLY A 391 10.67 -15.56 -2.38
CA GLY A 391 9.51 -14.88 -2.95
C GLY A 391 8.61 -15.77 -3.83
N GLU A 392 8.68 -17.10 -3.69
CA GLU A 392 7.81 -18.00 -4.42
C GLU A 392 6.32 -17.75 -4.10
N THR A 393 5.44 -17.82 -5.10
CA THR A 393 4.03 -18.15 -4.81
C THR A 393 3.97 -19.62 -4.49
N VAL A 394 3.51 -19.96 -3.29
CA VAL A 394 3.34 -21.34 -2.85
C VAL A 394 1.88 -21.72 -2.85
N PHE A 395 1.61 -22.92 -3.34
CA PHE A 395 0.31 -23.54 -3.35
C PHE A 395 0.33 -24.71 -2.38
N VAL A 396 -0.69 -24.78 -1.55
CA VAL A 396 -0.77 -25.76 -0.48
C VAL A 396 -2.13 -26.42 -0.47
N GLU A 397 -2.20 -27.57 0.19
CA GLU A 397 -3.46 -28.23 0.51
C GLU A 397 -3.53 -28.49 2.01
N GLN A 398 -4.70 -28.28 2.58
CA GLN A 398 -4.94 -28.56 3.99
C GLN A 398 -4.98 -30.07 4.18
N VAL A 399 -4.20 -30.58 5.13
CA VAL A 399 -4.17 -31.99 5.51
C VAL A 399 -4.84 -32.20 6.86
N SER A 400 -5.39 -33.40 7.09
CA SER A 400 -6.01 -33.73 8.38
C SER A 400 -4.97 -33.69 9.49
N ASP A 401 -5.29 -33.01 10.60
CA ASP A 401 -4.47 -33.07 11.80
C ASP A 401 -4.74 -34.39 12.55
N ASP A 402 -3.84 -35.34 12.36
CA ASP A 402 -3.91 -36.68 12.93
C ASP A 402 -3.57 -36.70 14.45
N MET A 403 -2.95 -35.63 14.97
CA MET A 403 -2.44 -35.61 16.36
C MET A 403 -3.27 -34.76 17.32
N TRP A 404 -3.93 -33.69 16.88
CA TRP A 404 -4.64 -32.78 17.78
C TRP A 404 -6.06 -32.37 17.36
N HIS A 405 -6.57 -32.91 16.24
CA HIS A 405 -7.96 -32.77 15.76
C HIS A 405 -8.57 -31.38 16.00
N GLY A 406 -7.91 -30.32 15.53
CA GLY A 406 -8.50 -28.97 15.49
C GLY A 406 -8.82 -28.36 16.87
N LYS A 407 -8.30 -28.92 17.97
CA LYS A 407 -8.59 -28.42 19.34
C LYS A 407 -7.84 -27.13 19.71
N LEU A 408 -6.91 -26.67 18.87
CA LEU A 408 -6.14 -25.44 19.10
C LEU A 408 -6.84 -24.18 18.53
N GLY A 409 -7.99 -24.34 17.87
CA GLY A 409 -8.72 -23.24 17.23
C GLY A 409 -8.17 -22.89 15.84
N PRO A 410 -8.75 -21.89 15.16
CA PRO A 410 -8.29 -21.45 13.85
C PRO A 410 -6.84 -20.96 13.87
N GLY A 411 -6.09 -21.18 12.80
CA GLY A 411 -4.64 -20.96 12.73
C GLY A 411 -3.80 -22.18 13.13
N SER A 412 -4.43 -23.32 13.42
CA SER A 412 -3.78 -24.61 13.69
C SER A 412 -3.86 -25.58 12.51
N GLU A 413 -4.34 -25.11 11.36
CA GLU A 413 -4.45 -25.90 10.14
C GLU A 413 -3.06 -26.34 9.68
N GLN A 414 -2.96 -27.62 9.30
CA GLN A 414 -1.74 -28.16 8.72
C GLN A 414 -1.88 -28.14 7.20
N TYR A 415 -0.82 -27.68 6.55
CA TYR A 415 -0.76 -27.55 5.10
C TYR A 415 0.45 -28.30 4.54
N GLU A 416 0.25 -29.05 3.47
CA GLU A 416 1.33 -29.63 2.67
C GLU A 416 1.51 -28.84 1.37
N MET A 417 2.76 -28.73 0.90
CA MET A 417 3.06 -28.00 -0.33
C MET A 417 2.71 -28.82 -1.56
N VAL A 418 1.81 -28.28 -2.40
CA VAL A 418 1.47 -28.83 -3.72
C VAL A 418 2.47 -28.35 -4.77
N ALA A 419 2.78 -27.05 -4.77
CA ALA A 419 3.71 -26.44 -5.71
C ALA A 419 4.34 -25.16 -5.14
N ALA A 420 5.50 -24.79 -5.67
CA ALA A 420 6.15 -23.50 -5.40
C ALA A 420 6.67 -22.91 -6.71
N VAL A 421 6.18 -21.73 -7.08
CA VAL A 421 6.54 -21.08 -8.34
C VAL A 421 7.39 -19.84 -8.07
N ARG A 422 8.63 -19.89 -8.56
CA ARG A 422 9.56 -18.76 -8.52
C ARG A 422 9.08 -17.62 -9.43
N PRO A 423 9.07 -16.34 -8.98
CA PRO A 423 8.57 -15.21 -9.75
C PRO A 423 9.60 -14.71 -10.78
N ARG A 424 9.86 -15.51 -11.81
CA ARG A 424 10.79 -15.16 -12.90
C ARG A 424 10.18 -14.10 -13.82
N TYR A 425 11.00 -13.21 -14.36
CA TYR A 425 10.57 -12.19 -15.33
C TYR A 425 9.79 -12.81 -16.51
N GLY A 426 8.59 -12.32 -16.76
CA GLY A 426 7.70 -12.76 -17.84
C GLY A 426 6.98 -14.10 -17.60
N ARG A 427 7.20 -14.75 -16.45
CA ARG A 427 6.53 -16.00 -16.11
C ARG A 427 5.08 -15.75 -15.75
N ILE A 428 4.21 -16.61 -16.26
CA ILE A 428 2.79 -16.65 -15.97
C ILE A 428 2.48 -17.85 -15.10
N VAL A 429 1.59 -17.66 -14.12
CA VAL A 429 0.94 -18.74 -13.38
C VAL A 429 -0.56 -18.55 -13.47
N ILE A 430 -1.29 -19.60 -13.80
CA ILE A 430 -2.75 -19.61 -13.71
C ILE A 430 -3.21 -20.81 -12.90
N PHE A 431 -4.13 -20.58 -11.98
CA PHE A 431 -4.60 -21.63 -11.07
C PHE A 431 -6.06 -21.41 -10.68
N ARG A 432 -6.71 -22.48 -10.22
CA ARG A 432 -8.07 -22.43 -9.67
C ARG A 432 -8.08 -21.61 -8.38
N ASN A 433 -8.94 -20.59 -8.29
CA ASN A 433 -8.99 -19.65 -7.15
C ASN A 433 -9.15 -20.31 -5.77
N ILE A 434 -9.84 -21.44 -5.73
CA ILE A 434 -10.08 -22.22 -4.52
C ILE A 434 -8.86 -23.03 -4.05
N ILE A 435 -7.69 -22.91 -4.69
CA ILE A 435 -6.46 -23.55 -4.22
C ILE A 435 -5.82 -22.62 -3.18
N PRO A 436 -5.65 -23.07 -1.92
CA PRO A 436 -4.97 -22.29 -0.89
C PRO A 436 -3.56 -21.93 -1.32
N HIS A 437 -3.21 -20.66 -1.22
CA HIS A 437 -1.91 -20.18 -1.67
C HIS A 437 -1.44 -18.94 -0.91
N SER A 438 -0.15 -18.64 -1.03
CA SER A 438 0.47 -17.46 -0.43
C SER A 438 1.62 -16.96 -1.28
N ALA A 439 1.71 -15.64 -1.46
CA ALA A 439 2.84 -15.00 -2.11
C ALA A 439 3.94 -14.70 -1.08
N ARG A 440 4.94 -15.58 -0.95
CA ARG A 440 5.96 -15.43 0.09
C ARG A 440 6.74 -14.11 -0.07
N PRO A 441 7.16 -13.47 1.03
CA PRO A 441 8.04 -12.32 0.95
C PRO A 441 9.43 -12.73 0.41
N PRO A 442 10.17 -11.80 -0.22
CA PRO A 442 11.58 -11.98 -0.53
C PRO A 442 12.42 -12.23 0.72
N VAL A 443 13.66 -12.70 0.53
CA VAL A 443 14.64 -12.85 1.61
C VAL A 443 14.86 -11.53 2.38
N GLY A 444 15.10 -11.61 3.70
CA GLY A 444 15.34 -10.46 4.58
C GLY A 444 16.48 -9.52 4.15
N THR A 445 17.39 -9.98 3.30
CA THR A 445 18.51 -9.21 2.76
C THR A 445 18.21 -8.55 1.41
N PHE A 446 17.03 -8.78 0.83
CA PHE A 446 16.61 -8.15 -0.41
C PHE A 446 15.95 -6.80 -0.11
N ASP A 447 16.54 -5.73 -0.63
CA ASP A 447 16.13 -4.35 -0.32
C ASP A 447 14.99 -3.83 -1.24
N GLY A 448 14.74 -4.51 -2.37
CA GLY A 448 13.66 -4.16 -3.30
C GLY A 448 12.29 -4.73 -2.92
N ALA A 449 11.37 -4.72 -3.88
CA ALA A 449 10.06 -5.35 -3.77
C ALA A 449 9.85 -6.40 -4.85
N ARG A 450 9.17 -7.49 -4.49
CA ARG A 450 8.54 -8.42 -5.43
C ARG A 450 7.19 -7.82 -5.80
N TYR A 451 6.93 -7.63 -7.08
CA TYR A 451 5.62 -7.20 -7.54
C TYR A 451 5.01 -8.18 -8.53
N THR A 452 3.69 -8.28 -8.50
CA THR A 452 2.95 -9.26 -9.29
C THR A 452 1.73 -8.58 -9.85
N PHE A 453 1.58 -8.66 -11.16
CA PHE A 453 0.32 -8.31 -11.81
C PHE A 453 -0.63 -9.50 -11.68
N ALA A 454 -1.75 -9.29 -11.02
CA ALA A 454 -2.75 -10.31 -10.72
C ALA A 454 -4.06 -9.96 -11.43
N VAL A 455 -4.68 -10.97 -12.03
CA VAL A 455 -6.00 -10.85 -12.66
C VAL A 455 -6.85 -12.02 -12.19
N LYS A 456 -7.96 -11.72 -11.53
CA LYS A 456 -8.96 -12.73 -11.19
C LYS A 456 -10.07 -12.71 -12.23
N VAL A 457 -10.43 -13.90 -12.72
CA VAL A 457 -11.41 -14.06 -13.81
C VAL A 457 -12.54 -15.00 -13.41
N SER A 458 -13.76 -14.63 -13.82
CA SER A 458 -14.96 -15.44 -13.71
C SER A 458 -15.48 -15.83 -15.08
N GLN A 459 -16.24 -16.92 -15.17
CA GLN A 459 -16.60 -17.55 -16.45
C GLN A 459 -17.52 -16.69 -17.34
N THR A 460 -18.20 -15.70 -16.78
CA THR A 460 -19.05 -14.78 -17.55
C THR A 460 -18.90 -13.36 -17.03
N ARG A 461 -19.17 -12.38 -17.88
CA ARG A 461 -19.24 -10.96 -17.47
C ARG A 461 -20.23 -10.76 -16.33
N THR A 462 -21.42 -11.37 -16.40
CA THR A 462 -22.46 -11.21 -15.38
C THR A 462 -21.97 -11.64 -13.99
N ARG A 463 -21.31 -12.80 -13.89
CA ARG A 463 -20.69 -13.28 -12.64
C ARG A 463 -19.59 -12.36 -12.16
N ALA A 464 -18.71 -11.94 -13.08
CA ALA A 464 -17.64 -11.01 -12.77
C ALA A 464 -18.18 -9.69 -12.18
N MET A 465 -19.22 -9.10 -12.77
CA MET A 465 -19.84 -7.87 -12.26
C MET A 465 -20.54 -8.08 -10.92
N ALA A 466 -21.23 -9.20 -10.71
CA ALA A 466 -21.83 -9.54 -9.43
C ALA A 466 -20.77 -9.64 -8.32
N LYS A 467 -19.63 -10.26 -8.63
CA LYS A 467 -18.51 -10.37 -7.69
C LYS A 467 -17.84 -9.03 -7.39
N THR A 468 -17.54 -8.24 -8.42
CA THR A 468 -16.99 -6.88 -8.21
C THR A 468 -17.93 -6.03 -7.36
N LEU A 469 -19.25 -6.14 -7.56
CA LEU A 469 -20.24 -5.44 -6.74
C LEU A 469 -20.23 -5.94 -5.30
N ARG A 470 -20.22 -7.27 -5.08
CA ARG A 470 -20.14 -7.88 -3.75
C ARG A 470 -18.94 -7.35 -2.96
N GLU A 471 -17.75 -7.45 -3.54
CA GLU A 471 -16.49 -6.99 -2.92
C GLU A 471 -16.49 -5.47 -2.69
N SER A 472 -17.15 -4.69 -3.57
CA SER A 472 -17.28 -3.24 -3.39
C SER A 472 -18.20 -2.86 -2.24
N LEU A 473 -19.25 -3.66 -1.98
CA LEU A 473 -20.23 -3.40 -0.93
C LEU A 473 -19.70 -3.73 0.47
N GLU A 474 -18.71 -4.61 0.61
CA GLU A 474 -18.02 -4.89 1.88
C GLU A 474 -17.40 -3.63 2.52
N PHE A 475 -17.15 -2.59 1.71
CA PHE A 475 -16.55 -1.32 2.14
C PHE A 475 -17.56 -0.20 2.47
N GLY A 476 -18.88 -0.43 2.38
CA GLY A 476 -19.85 0.64 2.64
C GLY A 476 -21.32 0.37 2.31
N GLY A 477 -21.76 -0.88 2.22
CA GLY A 477 -23.12 -1.27 1.87
C GLY A 477 -24.15 -1.19 3.00
N GLU A 478 -24.11 -0.17 3.87
CA GLU A 478 -25.15 -0.01 4.89
C GLU A 478 -26.54 0.09 4.24
N GLY A 479 -27.49 -0.74 4.68
CA GLY A 479 -28.84 -0.79 4.10
C GLY A 479 -28.96 -1.58 2.79
N GLN A 480 -27.91 -2.32 2.40
CA GLN A 480 -27.91 -3.21 1.22
C GLN A 480 -27.71 -4.68 1.60
N GLU A 481 -28.03 -5.07 2.84
CA GLU A 481 -27.77 -6.42 3.37
C GLU A 481 -28.45 -7.51 2.53
N GLU A 482 -29.68 -7.25 2.08
CA GLU A 482 -30.42 -8.18 1.21
C GLU A 482 -29.70 -8.41 -0.12
N LEU A 483 -29.19 -7.35 -0.76
CA LEU A 483 -28.47 -7.45 -2.02
C LEU A 483 -27.15 -8.24 -1.83
N VAL A 484 -26.43 -7.99 -0.73
CA VAL A 484 -25.21 -8.74 -0.40
C VAL A 484 -25.52 -10.23 -0.22
N GLU A 485 -26.60 -10.58 0.50
CA GLU A 485 -27.02 -11.98 0.63
C GLU A 485 -27.37 -12.62 -0.72
N GLN A 486 -28.08 -11.90 -1.60
CA GLN A 486 -28.43 -12.39 -2.94
C GLN A 486 -27.17 -12.63 -3.80
N LEU A 487 -26.19 -11.74 -3.72
CA LEU A 487 -24.89 -11.88 -4.41
C LEU A 487 -24.10 -13.07 -3.85
N LEU A 488 -24.06 -13.25 -2.53
CA LEU A 488 -23.40 -14.40 -1.88
C LEU A 488 -24.03 -15.74 -2.24
N ARG A 489 -25.34 -15.77 -2.45
CA ARG A 489 -26.07 -16.97 -2.90
C ARG A 489 -25.93 -17.25 -4.40
N GLY A 490 -25.22 -16.39 -5.14
CA GLY A 490 -25.07 -16.53 -6.60
C GLY A 490 -26.36 -16.25 -7.37
N GLU A 491 -27.34 -15.52 -6.80
CA GLU A 491 -28.60 -15.23 -7.51
C GLU A 491 -28.40 -14.39 -8.78
N PHE A 492 -27.30 -13.64 -8.83
CA PHE A 492 -26.89 -12.83 -9.98
C PHE A 492 -25.83 -13.51 -10.86
N ASP A 493 -25.54 -14.79 -10.66
CA ASP A 493 -24.58 -15.53 -11.51
C ASP A 493 -25.09 -15.73 -12.95
N HIS A 494 -26.40 -15.53 -13.14
CA HIS A 494 -27.09 -15.63 -14.41
C HIS A 494 -28.01 -14.41 -14.59
N PRO A 495 -28.27 -13.99 -15.84
CA PRO A 495 -29.24 -12.94 -16.11
C PRO A 495 -30.60 -13.27 -15.51
N ARG A 496 -31.11 -12.39 -14.66
CA ARG A 496 -32.42 -12.47 -14.01
C ARG A 496 -33.47 -11.77 -14.87
N GLN A 497 -34.67 -12.35 -14.95
CA GLN A 497 -35.78 -11.76 -15.73
C GLN A 497 -36.50 -10.64 -14.99
N ASP A 498 -36.43 -10.64 -13.67
CA ASP A 498 -37.11 -9.72 -12.77
C ASP A 498 -36.32 -8.43 -12.50
N VAL A 499 -35.08 -8.32 -13.02
CA VAL A 499 -34.23 -7.15 -12.92
C VAL A 499 -33.76 -6.68 -14.30
N PRO A 500 -33.54 -5.37 -14.51
CA PRO A 500 -32.96 -4.85 -15.74
C PRO A 500 -31.56 -5.45 -16.04
N ALA A 501 -31.21 -5.60 -17.32
CA ALA A 501 -29.94 -6.18 -17.74
C ALA A 501 -28.71 -5.38 -17.30
N ASP A 502 -28.88 -4.07 -17.11
CA ASP A 502 -27.88 -3.10 -16.66
C ASP A 502 -27.88 -2.88 -15.14
N PHE A 503 -28.67 -3.65 -14.38
CA PHE A 503 -28.80 -3.48 -12.92
C PHE A 503 -27.45 -3.54 -12.19
N LEU A 504 -26.63 -4.57 -12.47
CA LEU A 504 -25.32 -4.74 -11.83
C LEU A 504 -24.36 -3.60 -12.16
N ASP A 505 -24.34 -3.18 -13.43
CA ASP A 505 -23.50 -2.09 -13.91
C ASP A 505 -23.88 -0.76 -13.21
N ASN A 506 -25.16 -0.43 -13.19
CA ASN A 506 -25.66 0.77 -12.52
C ASN A 506 -25.37 0.74 -11.01
N LYS A 507 -25.59 -0.40 -10.34
CA LYS A 507 -25.33 -0.53 -8.89
C LYS A 507 -23.84 -0.45 -8.55
N LEU A 508 -22.98 -1.02 -9.39
CA LEU A 508 -21.55 -0.91 -9.22
C LEU A 508 -21.08 0.53 -9.37
N GLN A 509 -21.56 1.24 -10.39
CA GLN A 509 -21.24 2.66 -10.61
C GLN A 509 -21.71 3.51 -9.42
N GLU A 510 -22.95 3.34 -8.95
CA GLU A 510 -23.48 4.01 -7.77
C GLU A 510 -22.61 3.76 -6.52
N THR A 511 -22.20 2.51 -6.31
CA THR A 511 -21.37 2.12 -5.16
C THR A 511 -19.98 2.74 -5.24
N GLN A 512 -19.36 2.76 -6.41
CA GLN A 512 -18.05 3.38 -6.64
C GLN A 512 -18.10 4.91 -6.44
N GLU A 513 -19.15 5.56 -6.94
CA GLU A 513 -19.35 7.00 -6.76
C GLU A 513 -19.61 7.35 -5.29
N HIS A 514 -20.42 6.56 -4.58
CA HIS A 514 -20.63 6.71 -3.15
C HIS A 514 -19.32 6.55 -2.37
N LYS A 515 -18.51 5.52 -2.66
CA LYS A 515 -17.19 5.32 -2.05
C LYS A 515 -16.25 6.51 -2.29
N LYS A 516 -16.24 7.05 -3.50
CA LYS A 516 -15.43 8.23 -3.86
C LYS A 516 -15.85 9.48 -3.08
N ASN A 517 -17.16 9.73 -2.99
CA ASN A 517 -17.70 10.86 -2.24
C ASN A 517 -17.41 10.72 -0.74
N PHE A 518 -17.57 9.52 -0.18
CA PHE A 518 -17.26 9.23 1.21
C PHE A 518 -15.76 9.44 1.53
N ILE A 519 -14.85 8.98 0.67
CA ILE A 519 -13.41 9.23 0.79
C ILE A 519 -13.11 10.74 0.81
N GLN A 520 -13.73 11.49 -0.11
CA GLN A 520 -13.56 12.93 -0.21
C GLN A 520 -14.08 13.66 1.04
N GLU A 521 -15.24 13.27 1.56
CA GLU A 521 -15.83 13.86 2.77
C GLU A 521 -14.94 13.62 4.00
N ILE A 522 -14.38 12.41 4.16
CA ILE A 522 -13.47 12.13 5.27
C ILE A 522 -12.18 12.94 5.13
N ARG A 523 -11.66 13.08 3.91
CA ARG A 523 -10.49 13.91 3.64
C ARG A 523 -10.74 15.37 4.05
N GLU A 524 -11.86 15.96 3.64
CA GLU A 524 -12.24 17.33 3.99
C GLU A 524 -12.39 17.49 5.51
N LYS A 525 -13.06 16.54 6.18
CA LYS A 525 -13.20 16.55 7.64
C LYS A 525 -11.87 16.45 8.38
N ALA A 526 -10.95 15.60 7.91
CA ALA A 526 -9.63 15.49 8.49
C ALA A 526 -8.83 16.80 8.32
N GLU A 527 -8.95 17.44 7.15
CA GLU A 527 -8.36 18.76 6.90
C GLU A 527 -8.97 19.82 7.83
N ASP A 528 -10.29 19.83 8.04
CA ASP A 528 -10.97 20.72 9.00
C ASP A 528 -10.51 20.49 10.44
N MET A 529 -10.35 19.22 10.87
CA MET A 529 -9.85 18.89 12.21
C MET A 529 -8.41 19.35 12.44
N LEU A 530 -7.58 19.29 11.40
CA LEU A 530 -6.19 19.79 11.46
C LEU A 530 -6.13 21.32 11.48
N MET A 531 -7.12 22.00 10.88
CA MET A 531 -7.25 23.46 10.86
C MET A 531 -7.99 24.04 12.07
N ALA A 532 -8.73 23.22 12.82
CA ALA A 532 -9.42 23.66 14.03
C ALA A 532 -8.39 24.14 15.06
N LYS A 533 -8.40 25.45 15.33
CA LYS A 533 -7.54 26.06 16.36
C LYS A 533 -7.83 25.42 17.72
N ALA A 534 -6.76 25.04 18.42
CA ALA A 534 -6.79 24.54 19.79
C ALA A 534 -7.39 25.55 20.78
#